data_AF-A0A527XGZ3-F1
#
_entry.id   AF-A0A527XGZ3-F1
#
_cell.length_a   1.000
_cell.length_b   1.000
_cell.length_c   1.000
_cell.angle_alpha   90.00
_cell.angle_beta   90.00
_cell.angle_gamma   90.00
#
_symmetry.space_group_name_H-M   'P 1'
#
loop_
_entity.id
_entity.type
_entity.pdbx_description
1 polymer ?
#
loop_
_entity_poly.entity_id
_entity_poly.type
_entity_poly.pdbx_seq_one_letter_code
_entity_poly.pdbx_strand_id
1 'polypeptide(L)' 'SVLLSLGFAVNGWSRTERPMKGVSTYAGEAGLIPFLNATDILVVLLPLTPQTQGIVNYGLLKELRRRNGLGGAVLINA' A
#
# COMPACT_ATOMS: atom_id res chain seq x y z
N SER A 1 -14.09 -2.66 6.64
CA SER A 1 -12.96 -3.56 6.31
C SER A 1 -12.60 -4.33 7.58
N VAL A 2 -12.33 -5.63 7.50
CA VAL A 2 -11.93 -6.46 8.65
C VAL A 2 -10.70 -5.87 9.36
N LEU A 3 -9.75 -5.32 8.60
CA LEU A 3 -8.54 -4.69 9.15
C LEU A 3 -8.85 -3.51 10.08
N LEU A 4 -9.85 -2.68 9.74
CA LEU A 4 -10.26 -1.56 10.59
C LEU A 4 -10.88 -2.07 11.90
N SER A 5 -11.71 -3.12 11.84
CA SER A 5 -12.31 -3.73 13.03
C SER A 5 -11.29 -4.39 13.95
N LEU A 6 -10.14 -4.80 13.41
CA LEU A 6 -9.01 -5.34 14.16
C LEU A 6 -8.08 -4.25 14.73
N GLY A 7 -8.38 -2.97 14.50
CA GLY A 7 -7.63 -1.84 15.05
C GLY A 7 -6.40 -1.41 14.22
N PHE A 8 -6.23 -1.91 13.00
CA PHE A 8 -5.15 -1.43 12.13
C PHE A 8 -5.43 0.00 11.63
N ALA A 9 -4.38 0.81 11.58
CA ALA A 9 -4.38 1.99 10.71
C ALA A 9 -4.25 1.52 9.25
N VAL A 10 -5.25 1.85 8.42
CA VAL A 10 -5.30 1.37 7.04
C VAL A 10 -5.05 2.52 6.08
N ASN A 11 -4.07 2.32 5.20
CA ASN A 11 -3.82 3.16 4.03
C ASN A 11 -4.31 2.44 2.78
N GLY A 12 -4.86 3.17 1.81
CA GLY A 12 -5.26 2.61 0.52
C GLY A 12 -4.67 3.41 -0.63
N TRP A 13 -4.20 2.74 -1.67
CA TRP A 13 -3.78 3.38 -2.91
C TRP A 13 -4.55 2.81 -4.10
N SER A 14 -4.99 3.68 -4.99
CA SER A 14 -5.54 3.28 -6.29
C SER A 14 -5.14 4.27 -7.38
N ARG A 15 -5.21 3.84 -8.65
CA ARG A 15 -4.89 4.71 -9.80
C ARG A 15 -5.77 5.96 -9.87
N THR A 16 -7.04 5.84 -9.48
CA THR A 16 -8.00 6.96 -9.38
C THR A 16 -8.32 7.23 -7.92
N GLU A 17 -8.80 8.44 -7.63
CA GLU A 17 -9.27 8.78 -6.29
C GLU A 17 -10.48 7.93 -5.89
N ARG A 18 -10.43 7.38 -4.67
CA ARG A 18 -11.49 6.56 -4.07
C ARG A 18 -11.49 6.77 -2.56
N PRO A 19 -12.21 7.78 -2.03
CA PRO A 19 -12.27 8.01 -0.60
C PRO A 19 -12.96 6.85 0.12
N MET A 20 -12.51 6.53 1.33
CA MET A 20 -13.09 5.47 2.15
C MET A 20 -13.03 5.86 3.62
N LYS A 21 -14.17 5.79 4.31
CA LYS A 21 -14.27 6.15 5.73
C LYS A 21 -13.32 5.29 6.57
N GLY A 22 -12.50 5.96 7.39
CA GLY A 22 -11.53 5.31 8.28
C GLY A 22 -10.25 4.82 7.59
N VAL A 23 -10.07 5.10 6.30
CA VAL A 23 -8.87 4.76 5.53
C VAL A 23 -8.22 6.05 5.04
N SER A 24 -6.90 6.17 5.22
CA SER A 24 -6.13 7.22 4.54
C SER A 24 -5.94 6.83 3.08
N THR A 25 -6.58 7.57 2.16
CA THR A 25 -6.59 7.21 0.74
C THR A 25 -5.61 8.06 -0.06
N TYR A 26 -4.81 7.39 -0.89
CA TYR A 26 -3.83 7.96 -1.80
C TYR A 26 -4.24 7.60 -3.23
N ALA A 27 -3.95 8.47 -4.19
CA ALA A 27 -4.39 8.26 -5.56
C ALA A 27 -3.33 8.63 -6.60
N GLY A 28 -3.35 7.92 -7.73
CA GLY A 28 -2.49 8.18 -8.88
C GLY A 28 -1.00 7.99 -8.58
N GLU A 29 -0.17 8.31 -9.56
CA GLU A 29 1.30 8.14 -9.44
C GLU A 29 1.87 9.00 -8.31
N ALA A 30 1.41 10.24 -8.18
CA ALA A 30 1.84 11.16 -7.12
C ALA A 30 1.55 10.63 -5.70
N GLY A 31 0.50 9.82 -5.54
CA GLY A 31 0.13 9.23 -4.25
C GLY A 31 0.88 7.96 -3.89
N LEU A 32 1.59 7.33 -4.83
CA LEU A 32 2.20 6.01 -4.61
C LEU A 32 3.32 6.05 -3.57
N ILE A 33 4.29 6.96 -3.72
CA ILE A 33 5.43 7.06 -2.78
C ILE A 33 4.97 7.49 -1.37
N PRO A 34 4.09 8.50 -1.20
CA PRO A 34 3.53 8.82 0.11
C PRO A 34 2.81 7.64 0.78
N PHE A 35 2.07 6.85 0.00
CA PHE A 35 1.42 5.63 0.48
C PHE A 35 2.43 4.59 0.97
N LEU A 36 3.47 4.30 0.18
CA LEU A 36 4.51 3.31 0.52
C LEU A 36 5.29 3.71 1.80
N ASN A 37 5.66 4.98 1.91
CA ASN A 37 6.36 5.51 3.08
C ASN A 37 5.52 5.47 4.38
N ALA A 38 4.20 5.40 4.26
CA ALA A 38 3.27 5.27 5.39
C ALA A 38 2.90 3.80 5.70
N THR A 39 3.42 2.82 4.94
CA THR A 39 2.95 1.44 4.97
C THR A 39 4.00 0.49 5.56
N ASP A 40 3.62 -0.17 6.66
CA ASP A 40 4.45 -1.20 7.31
C ASP A 40 4.25 -2.59 6.70
N ILE A 41 3.02 -2.90 6.30
CA ILE A 41 2.61 -4.15 5.65
C ILE A 41 1.90 -3.79 4.34
N LEU A 42 2.52 -4.11 3.20
CA LEU A 42 1.94 -3.90 1.88
C LEU A 42 1.15 -5.14 1.47
N VAL A 43 -0.17 -4.97 1.27
CA VAL A 43 -1.03 -6.00 0.67
C VAL A 43 -1.36 -5.60 -0.76
N VAL A 44 -0.98 -6.43 -1.73
CA VAL A 44 -1.23 -6.18 -3.15
C VAL A 44 -2.45 -7.00 -3.58
N LEU A 45 -3.51 -6.30 -4.00
CA LEU A 45 -4.77 -6.87 -4.51
C LEU A 45 -5.06 -6.38 -5.94
N LEU A 46 -4.01 -5.99 -6.67
CA LEU A 46 -4.16 -5.47 -8.03
C LEU A 46 -4.34 -6.64 -9.00
N PRO A 47 -5.30 -6.56 -9.93
CA PRO A 47 -5.39 -7.57 -10.98
C PRO A 47 -4.12 -7.54 -11.83
N LEU A 48 -3.68 -8.69 -12.31
CA LEU A 48 -2.58 -8.77 -13.28
C LEU A 48 -3.05 -8.24 -14.64
N THR A 49 -2.53 -7.07 -15.03
CA THR A 49 -2.73 -6.45 -16.33
C THR A 49 -1.39 -5.92 -16.85
N PRO A 50 -1.25 -5.56 -18.13
CA PRO A 50 -0.01 -4.97 -18.65
C PRO A 50 0.45 -3.72 -17.85
N GLN A 51 -0.49 -2.99 -17.26
CA GLN A 51 -0.21 -1.79 -16.46
C GLN A 51 0.25 -2.08 -15.03
N THR A 52 -0.02 -3.29 -14.51
CA THR A 52 0.37 -3.72 -13.14
C THR A 52 1.45 -4.80 -13.16
N GLN A 53 1.78 -5.34 -14.33
CA GLN A 53 2.87 -6.29 -14.50
C GLN A 53 4.20 -5.66 -14.05
N GLY A 54 4.89 -6.35 -13.14
CA GLY A 54 6.17 -5.87 -12.60
C GLY A 54 6.06 -4.65 -11.68
N ILE A 55 4.85 -4.27 -11.25
CA ILE A 55 4.66 -3.14 -10.32
C ILE A 55 5.40 -3.39 -9.00
N VAL A 56 5.34 -4.62 -8.48
CA VAL A 56 6.14 -5.06 -7.33
C VAL A 56 7.55 -5.36 -7.82
N ASN A 57 8.41 -4.34 -7.74
CA ASN A 57 9.83 -4.43 -8.06
C ASN A 57 10.67 -3.82 -6.92
N TYR A 58 11.99 -3.93 -7.03
CA TYR A 58 12.89 -3.37 -6.02
C TYR A 58 12.71 -1.86 -5.81
N GLY A 59 12.46 -1.11 -6.89
CA GLY A 59 12.21 0.33 -6.84
C GLY A 59 10.96 0.69 -6.04
N LEU A 60 9.93 -0.14 -6.06
CA LEU A 60 8.74 0.00 -5.22
C LEU A 60 9.02 -0.43 -3.78
N LEU A 61 9.63 -1.61 -3.60
CA LEU A 61 9.84 -2.20 -2.27
C LEU A 61 10.81 -1.40 -1.40
N LYS A 62 11.78 -0.69 -2.00
CA LYS A 62 12.71 0.17 -1.25
C LYS A 62 12.04 1.41 -0.63
N GLU A 63 10.88 1.82 -1.13
CA GLU A 63 10.12 2.98 -0.63
C GLU A 63 9.22 2.62 0.56
N LEU A 64 9.08 1.32 0.88
CA LEU A 64 8.32 0.90 2.04
C LEU A 64 8.96 1.36 3.34
N ARG A 65 8.12 1.66 4.33
CA ARG A 65 8.58 2.07 5.65
C ARG A 65 9.42 0.96 6.29
N ARG A 66 10.68 1.28 6.60
CA ARG A 66 11.63 0.33 7.24
C ARG A 66 11.76 0.51 8.74
N ARG A 67 11.51 1.72 9.24
CA ARG A 67 11.59 2.05 10.67
C ARG A 67 10.19 2.05 11.25
N ASN A 68 9.80 0.91 11.78
CA ASN A 68 8.49 0.63 12.39
C ASN A 68 8.64 -0.42 13.50
N GLY A 69 7.53 -0.75 14.17
CA GLY A 69 7.52 -1.73 15.26
C GLY A 69 7.77 -3.18 14.83
N LEU A 70 7.83 -3.48 13.52
CA LEU A 70 8.04 -4.83 12.97
C LEU A 70 9.50 -5.12 12.64
N GLY A 71 10.39 -4.12 12.71
CA GLY A 71 11.80 -4.25 12.35
C GLY A 71 12.07 -4.27 10.83
N GLY A 72 11.06 -4.01 10.01
CA GLY A 72 11.17 -4.01 8.55
C GLY A 72 9.82 -3.89 7.84
N ALA A 73 9.86 -3.96 6.52
CA ALA A 73 8.66 -3.97 5.68
C ALA A 73 8.20 -5.41 5.38
N VAL A 74 6.89 -5.62 5.33
CA VAL A 74 6.29 -6.91 4.97
C VAL A 74 5.51 -6.77 3.66
N LEU A 75 5.64 -7.76 2.77
CA LEU A 75 4.85 -7.88 1.54
C LEU A 75 3.92 -9.08 1.63
N ILE A 76 2.64 -8.87 1.34
CA ILE A 76 1.65 -9.91 1.09
C ILE A 76 1.11 -9.70 -0.32
N ASN A 77 1.30 -10.68 -1.20
CA ASN A 77 0.77 -10.68 -2.56
C ASN A 77 -0.32 -11.74 -2.65
N ALA A 78 -1.56 -11.36 -2.97
CA ALA A 78 -2.73 -12.23 -2.90
C ALA A 78 -3.59 -12.14 -4.17
#